data_AF-A0A807ZLR6-F1
#
_entry.id   AF-A0A807ZLR6-F1
#
_cell.length_a   1.000
_cell.length_b   1.000
_cell.length_c   1.000
_cell.angle_alpha   90.00
_cell.angle_beta   90.00
_cell.angle_gamma   90.00
#
_symmetry.space_group_name_H-M   'P 1'
#
loop_
_entity.id
_entity.type
_entity.pdbx_description
1 polymer ?
#
loop_
_entity_poly.entity_id
_entity_poly.type
_entity_poly.pdbx_seq_one_letter_code
_entity_poly.pdbx_strand_id
1 'polypeptide(L)'
;MATIHFILQGKGGVGKSMVAVLLYQALEHFEKEVLAYDTDPVNTTLASFREFNVTALNIMKDGNIDARMFDALLEYLANAPEGSHVIVDNGASSFLALGRYMEESEVLPILTEAGHAVFFHSIVAGGQAIGDTLKGLARLAVNFPESPLVVWLNPYFGEIALDGQEFEEFQIYKKYSPQFHALIRLPEGNKTLIGKDLEELLAKRQSFAAGINGSSTSIAVKARLRRYWNQILACVEQADLL
;
A
#
# COMPACT_ATOMS: atom_id res chain seq x y z
N MET A 1 -11.63 4.03 17.99
CA MET A 1 -11.06 3.07 17.02
C MET A 1 -9.95 3.73 16.20
N ALA A 2 -8.84 3.03 15.94
CA ALA A 2 -7.85 3.42 14.92
C ALA A 2 -8.00 2.50 13.69
N THR A 3 -7.51 2.93 12.53
CA THR A 3 -7.59 2.16 11.28
C THR A 3 -6.20 1.78 10.79
N ILE A 4 -5.93 0.48 10.68
CA ILE A 4 -4.60 -0.06 10.36
C ILE A 4 -4.60 -0.61 8.93
N HIS A 5 -3.67 -0.15 8.12
CA HIS A 5 -3.51 -0.46 6.71
C HIS A 5 -2.20 -1.22 6.47
N PHE A 6 -2.26 -2.53 6.24
CA PHE A 6 -1.08 -3.29 5.84
C PHE A 6 -0.94 -3.36 4.32
N ILE A 7 0.19 -2.90 3.79
CA ILE A 7 0.47 -2.96 2.35
C ILE A 7 1.30 -4.21 2.04
N LEU A 8 0.66 -5.26 1.51
CA LEU A 8 1.19 -6.62 1.46
C LEU A 8 1.19 -7.19 0.03
N GLN A 9 2.37 -7.61 -0.44
CA GLN A 9 2.54 -8.34 -1.70
C GLN A 9 3.92 -9.01 -1.76
N GLY A 10 3.96 -10.31 -2.00
CA GLY A 10 5.20 -11.10 -2.11
C GLY A 10 6.03 -10.79 -3.35
N LYS A 11 5.43 -10.19 -4.39
CA LYS A 11 6.18 -9.71 -5.56
C LYS A 11 6.85 -8.35 -5.29
N GLY A 12 8.17 -8.28 -5.49
CA GLY A 12 8.95 -7.04 -5.45
C GLY A 12 8.72 -6.16 -6.68
N GLY A 13 8.89 -4.83 -6.53
CA GLY A 13 8.87 -3.89 -7.65
C GLY A 13 7.51 -3.61 -8.28
N VAL A 14 6.40 -4.02 -7.65
CA VAL A 14 5.03 -3.85 -8.22
C VAL A 14 4.32 -2.56 -7.80
N GLY A 15 4.94 -1.75 -6.94
CA GLY A 15 4.38 -0.47 -6.48
C GLY A 15 3.81 -0.47 -5.05
N LYS A 16 4.21 -1.39 -4.18
CA LYS A 16 3.80 -1.39 -2.75
C LYS A 16 4.07 -0.05 -2.05
N SER A 17 5.34 0.34 -1.97
CA SER A 17 5.70 1.60 -1.32
C SER A 17 5.13 2.82 -2.03
N MET A 18 4.90 2.75 -3.35
CA MET A 18 4.19 3.81 -4.08
C MET A 18 2.74 3.94 -3.58
N VAL A 19 2.02 2.82 -3.43
CA VAL A 19 0.69 2.79 -2.82
C VAL A 19 0.71 3.29 -1.37
N ALA A 20 1.69 2.88 -0.57
CA ALA A 20 1.84 3.36 0.80
C ALA A 20 2.00 4.89 0.86
N VAL A 21 2.85 5.44 -0.02
CA VAL A 21 3.08 6.89 -0.17
C VAL A 21 1.83 7.62 -0.67
N LEU A 22 1.05 7.03 -1.59
CA LEU A 22 -0.20 7.61 -2.06
C LEU A 22 -1.26 7.65 -0.96
N LEU A 23 -1.43 6.54 -0.23
CA LEU A 23 -2.41 6.43 0.84
C LEU A 23 -2.06 7.38 1.99
N TYR A 24 -0.79 7.46 2.39
CA TYR A 24 -0.32 8.39 3.43
C TYR A 24 -0.72 9.83 3.09
N GLN A 25 -0.38 10.30 1.89
CA GLN A 25 -0.70 11.65 1.45
C GLN A 25 -2.20 11.90 1.30
N ALA A 26 -2.97 10.88 0.91
CA ALA A 26 -4.42 11.00 0.76
C ALA A 26 -5.09 11.15 2.13
N LEU A 27 -4.69 10.33 3.10
CA LEU A 27 -5.20 10.42 4.47
C LEU A 27 -4.86 11.78 5.11
N GLU A 28 -3.62 12.26 4.96
CA GLU A 28 -3.27 13.62 5.41
C GLU A 28 -4.07 14.71 4.67
N HIS A 29 -4.33 14.54 3.37
CA HIS A 29 -5.17 15.47 2.61
C HIS A 29 -6.59 15.57 3.17
N PHE A 30 -7.14 14.45 3.68
CA PHE A 30 -8.44 14.40 4.35
C PHE A 30 -8.35 14.66 5.86
N GLU A 31 -7.29 15.35 6.30
CA GLU A 31 -7.08 15.80 7.67
C GLU A 31 -7.05 14.66 8.70
N LYS A 32 -6.63 13.47 8.28
CA LYS A 32 -6.43 12.33 9.17
C LYS A 32 -5.06 12.38 9.82
N GLU A 33 -4.99 11.97 11.09
CA GLU A 33 -3.72 11.72 11.76
C GLU A 33 -3.14 10.41 11.23
N VAL A 34 -1.92 10.45 10.69
CA VAL A 34 -1.27 9.29 10.08
C VAL A 34 0.02 8.91 10.80
N LEU A 35 0.12 7.66 11.20
CA LEU A 35 1.34 7.01 11.64
C LEU A 35 1.79 6.03 10.54
N ALA A 36 3.09 5.90 10.34
CA ALA A 36 3.62 4.99 9.33
C ALA A 36 4.79 4.17 9.86
N TYR A 37 4.82 2.90 9.49
CA TYR A 37 5.89 1.95 9.81
C TYR A 37 6.43 1.34 8.52
N ASP A 38 7.73 1.52 8.29
CA ASP A 38 8.43 0.90 7.16
C ASP A 38 9.18 -0.33 7.66
N THR A 39 8.76 -1.51 7.22
CA THR A 39 9.31 -2.80 7.63
C THR A 39 10.14 -3.47 6.52
N ASP A 40 10.45 -2.76 5.43
CA ASP A 40 11.35 -3.28 4.39
C ASP A 40 12.82 -3.11 4.83
N PRO A 41 13.56 -4.21 5.09
CA PRO A 41 14.93 -4.11 5.56
C PRO A 41 15.93 -3.73 4.47
N VAL A 42 15.50 -3.69 3.19
CA VAL A 42 16.35 -3.44 2.03
C VAL A 42 16.02 -2.10 1.39
N ASN A 43 14.74 -1.81 1.19
CA ASN A 43 14.27 -0.64 0.46
C ASN A 43 13.27 0.17 1.30
N THR A 44 13.77 0.92 2.29
CA THR A 44 12.97 1.78 3.19
C THR A 44 12.41 3.02 2.47
N THR A 45 11.58 2.76 1.46
CA THR A 45 11.10 3.78 0.53
C THR A 45 10.18 4.75 1.23
N LEU A 46 9.23 4.28 2.04
CA LEU A 46 8.30 5.16 2.76
C LEU A 46 9.06 6.03 3.75
N ALA A 47 9.99 5.44 4.53
CA ALA A 47 10.81 6.19 5.49
C ALA A 47 11.81 7.17 4.86
N SER A 48 12.07 7.05 3.56
CA SER A 48 12.95 7.99 2.84
C SER A 48 12.28 9.31 2.45
N PHE A 49 10.95 9.43 2.59
CA PHE A 49 10.22 10.69 2.42
C PHE A 49 10.31 11.51 3.70
N ARG A 50 11.17 12.54 3.70
CA ARG A 50 11.40 13.41 4.86
C ARG A 50 10.18 14.22 5.29
N GLU A 51 9.20 14.35 4.40
CA GLU A 51 7.94 15.04 4.65
C GLU A 51 6.99 14.22 5.54
N PHE A 52 7.22 12.91 5.68
CA PHE A 52 6.30 12.00 6.35
C PHE A 52 6.84 11.58 7.73
N ASN A 53 5.93 11.37 8.68
CA ASN A 53 6.26 10.83 9.99
C ASN A 53 6.29 9.29 9.95
N VAL A 54 7.45 8.73 9.60
CA VAL A 54 7.61 7.29 9.38
C VAL A 54 8.66 6.71 10.32
N THR A 55 8.30 5.64 11.02
CA THR A 55 9.21 4.84 11.85
C THR A 55 9.71 3.63 11.06
N ALA A 56 11.00 3.59 10.74
CA ALA A 56 11.61 2.40 10.15
C ALA A 56 11.85 1.33 11.23
N LEU A 57 11.33 0.13 11.02
CA LEU A 57 11.52 -1.01 11.93
C LEU A 57 12.51 -1.99 11.31
N ASN A 58 13.64 -2.19 11.99
CA ASN A 58 14.60 -3.19 11.57
C ASN A 58 14.10 -4.58 11.97
N ILE A 59 13.71 -5.38 10.98
CA ILE A 59 13.23 -6.76 11.17
C ILE A 59 14.32 -7.82 10.97
N MET A 60 15.58 -7.40 10.80
CA MET A 60 16.71 -8.29 10.56
C MET A 60 17.55 -8.47 11.82
N LYS A 61 17.92 -9.73 12.08
CA LYS A 61 18.91 -10.12 13.09
C LYS A 61 19.85 -11.17 12.49
N ASP A 62 21.16 -10.94 12.63
CA ASP A 62 22.20 -11.84 12.12
C ASP A 62 22.00 -12.23 10.63
N GLY A 63 21.56 -11.26 9.82
CA GLY A 63 21.34 -11.44 8.38
C GLY A 63 20.05 -12.19 8.01
N ASN A 64 19.20 -12.54 8.97
CA ASN A 64 17.91 -13.22 8.74
C ASN A 64 16.75 -12.37 9.27
N ILE A 65 15.56 -12.58 8.72
CA ILE A 65 14.34 -11.99 9.28
C ILE A 65 14.06 -12.68 10.62
N ASP A 66 13.98 -11.90 11.69
CA ASP A 66 13.62 -12.38 13.03
C ASP A 66 12.18 -11.96 13.33
N ALA A 67 11.28 -12.95 13.42
CA ALA A 67 9.87 -12.71 13.65
C ALA A 67 9.60 -11.97 14.97
N ARG A 68 10.46 -12.10 15.98
CA ARG A 68 10.33 -11.37 17.25
C ARG A 68 10.47 -9.86 17.07
N MET A 69 11.10 -9.40 15.99
CA MET A 69 11.21 -7.97 15.71
C MET A 69 9.85 -7.37 15.30
N PHE A 70 8.84 -8.21 14.97
CA PHE A 70 7.46 -7.76 14.78
C PHE A 70 6.70 -7.52 16.09
N ASP A 71 7.22 -7.96 17.24
CA ASP A 71 6.59 -7.67 18.55
C ASP A 71 6.50 -6.16 18.79
N ALA A 72 7.54 -5.41 18.42
CA ALA A 72 7.52 -3.96 18.48
C ALA A 72 6.43 -3.36 17.57
N LEU A 73 6.25 -3.92 16.36
CA LEU A 73 5.18 -3.49 15.46
C LEU A 73 3.81 -3.73 16.10
N LEU A 74 3.56 -4.92 16.65
CA LEU A 74 2.30 -5.23 17.32
C LEU A 74 2.00 -4.26 18.46
N GLU A 75 2.99 -3.98 19.32
CA GLU A 75 2.85 -3.01 20.41
C GLU A 75 2.48 -1.62 19.89
N TYR A 76 3.13 -1.14 18.83
CA TYR A 76 2.78 0.15 18.23
C TYR A 76 1.36 0.17 17.66
N LEU A 77 0.93 -0.91 17.01
CA LEU A 77 -0.38 -1.01 16.40
C LEU A 77 -1.50 -1.10 17.44
N ALA A 78 -1.31 -1.89 18.50
CA ALA A 78 -2.29 -2.07 19.58
C ALA A 78 -2.46 -0.82 20.46
N ASN A 79 -1.45 0.06 20.48
CA ASN A 79 -1.49 1.33 21.21
C ASN A 79 -1.70 2.54 20.28
N ALA A 80 -2.14 2.31 19.04
CA ALA A 80 -2.37 3.39 18.08
C ALA A 80 -3.44 4.38 18.60
N PRO A 81 -3.22 5.70 18.51
CA PRO A 81 -4.16 6.70 19.00
C PRO A 81 -5.56 6.55 18.39
N GLU A 82 -6.58 6.84 19.18
CA GLU A 82 -7.95 6.77 18.70
C GLU A 82 -8.19 7.75 17.53
N GLY A 83 -8.83 7.29 16.45
CA GLY A 83 -9.10 8.09 15.26
C GLY A 83 -7.91 8.22 14.30
N SER A 84 -6.75 7.66 14.66
CA SER A 84 -5.58 7.67 13.77
C SER A 84 -5.66 6.58 12.70
N HIS A 85 -4.93 6.81 11.61
CA HIS A 85 -4.65 5.81 10.59
C HIS A 85 -3.19 5.38 10.67
N VAL A 86 -2.95 4.08 10.58
CA VAL A 86 -1.61 3.51 10.64
C VAL A 86 -1.30 2.78 9.35
N ILE A 87 -0.23 3.15 8.65
CA ILE A 87 0.23 2.47 7.44
C ILE A 87 1.44 1.61 7.76
N VAL A 88 1.39 0.34 7.37
CA VAL A 88 2.53 -0.58 7.44
C VAL A 88 2.98 -0.92 6.02
N ASP A 89 4.11 -0.35 5.58
CA ASP A 89 4.75 -0.73 4.32
C ASP A 89 5.63 -1.95 4.57
N ASN A 90 5.30 -3.07 3.91
CA ASN A 90 6.00 -4.32 4.08
C ASN A 90 6.82 -4.70 2.86
N GLY A 91 8.09 -5.03 3.11
CA GLY A 91 9.01 -5.51 2.09
C GLY A 91 8.54 -6.83 1.46
N ALA A 92 8.78 -6.99 0.16
CA ALA A 92 8.41 -8.23 -0.55
C ALA A 92 9.06 -9.48 0.07
N SER A 93 10.30 -9.33 0.55
CA SER A 93 11.10 -10.40 1.16
C SER A 93 10.55 -10.84 2.53
N SER A 94 9.83 -9.96 3.24
CA SER A 94 9.27 -10.25 4.56
C SER A 94 7.78 -10.57 4.57
N PHE A 95 7.11 -10.52 3.42
CA PHE A 95 5.69 -10.86 3.26
C PHE A 95 5.29 -12.19 3.92
N LEU A 96 6.07 -13.25 3.69
CA LEU A 96 5.77 -14.57 4.26
C LEU A 96 6.03 -14.65 5.77
N ALA A 97 7.07 -13.95 6.23
CA ALA A 97 7.45 -13.93 7.64
C ALA A 97 6.42 -13.15 8.46
N LEU A 98 6.01 -11.97 7.98
CA LEU A 98 4.97 -11.16 8.62
C LEU A 98 3.61 -11.89 8.61
N GLY A 99 3.23 -12.51 7.49
CA GLY A 99 1.98 -13.28 7.44
C GLY A 99 1.95 -14.42 8.45
N ARG A 100 3.04 -15.21 8.55
CA ARG A 100 3.15 -16.27 9.56
C ARG A 100 3.10 -15.71 10.99
N TYR A 101 3.81 -14.62 11.25
CA TYR A 101 3.78 -13.96 12.55
C TYR A 101 2.36 -13.52 12.93
N MET A 102 1.62 -12.91 12.00
CA MET A 102 0.22 -12.50 12.25
C MET A 102 -0.68 -13.67 12.64
N GLU A 103 -0.50 -14.83 12.00
CA GLU A 103 -1.24 -16.06 12.29
C GLU A 103 -0.84 -16.66 13.64
N GLU A 104 0.46 -16.84 13.89
CA GLU A 104 0.98 -17.50 15.09
C GLU A 104 0.84 -16.67 16.37
N SER A 105 0.87 -15.34 16.24
CA SER A 105 0.78 -14.39 17.36
C SER A 105 -0.63 -13.79 17.53
N GLU A 106 -1.63 -14.29 16.80
CA GLU A 106 -3.02 -13.82 16.88
C GLU A 106 -3.15 -12.28 16.74
N VAL A 107 -2.36 -11.68 15.85
CA VAL A 107 -2.26 -10.21 15.70
C VAL A 107 -3.63 -9.60 15.39
N LEU A 108 -4.41 -10.21 14.49
CA LEU A 108 -5.71 -9.66 14.10
C LEU A 108 -6.75 -9.69 15.24
N PRO A 109 -6.94 -10.80 15.97
CA PRO A 109 -7.71 -10.79 17.22
C PRO A 109 -7.28 -9.72 18.19
N ILE A 110 -5.98 -9.59 18.49
CA ILE A 110 -5.46 -8.60 19.43
C ILE A 110 -5.83 -7.17 19.01
N LEU A 111 -5.63 -6.83 17.74
CA LEU A 111 -5.97 -5.50 17.22
C LEU A 111 -7.48 -5.24 17.25
N THR A 112 -8.28 -6.26 16.96
CA THR A 112 -9.75 -6.17 17.01
C THR A 112 -10.25 -5.99 18.44
N GLU A 113 -9.70 -6.72 19.40
CA GLU A 113 -10.01 -6.60 20.84
C GLU A 113 -9.60 -5.24 21.40
N ALA A 114 -8.50 -4.66 20.90
CA ALA A 114 -8.10 -3.28 21.17
C ALA A 114 -9.02 -2.23 20.51
N GLY A 115 -10.01 -2.67 19.71
CA GLY A 115 -10.98 -1.81 19.07
C GLY A 115 -10.47 -1.10 17.82
N HIS A 116 -9.49 -1.69 17.12
CA HIS A 116 -8.98 -1.19 15.83
C HIS A 116 -9.65 -1.90 14.64
N ALA A 117 -9.76 -1.20 13.52
CA ALA A 117 -10.10 -1.77 12.22
C ALA A 117 -8.82 -2.12 11.46
N VAL A 118 -8.81 -3.23 10.72
CA VAL A 118 -7.65 -3.66 9.93
C VAL A 118 -8.02 -3.88 8.48
N PHE A 119 -7.30 -3.24 7.56
CA PHE A 119 -7.39 -3.43 6.12
C PHE A 119 -6.09 -4.00 5.57
N PHE A 120 -6.23 -4.99 4.69
CA PHE A 120 -5.12 -5.50 3.91
C PHE A 120 -5.17 -4.95 2.49
N HIS A 121 -4.12 -4.24 2.11
CA HIS A 121 -3.95 -3.72 0.77
C HIS A 121 -3.02 -4.63 -0.02
N SER A 122 -3.41 -5.00 -1.23
CA SER A 122 -2.55 -5.77 -2.12
C SER A 122 -2.57 -5.21 -3.53
N ILE A 123 -1.44 -5.31 -4.22
CA ILE A 123 -1.24 -4.74 -5.54
C ILE A 123 -1.34 -5.85 -6.58
N VAL A 124 -2.18 -5.65 -7.58
CA VAL A 124 -2.23 -6.43 -8.81
C VAL A 124 -1.61 -5.58 -9.92
N ALA A 125 -0.42 -5.97 -10.35
CA ALA A 125 0.33 -5.26 -11.38
C ALA A 125 0.09 -5.92 -12.74
N GLY A 126 -0.11 -5.11 -13.77
CA GLY A 126 -0.32 -5.59 -15.13
C GLY A 126 0.93 -6.17 -15.80
N GLY A 127 0.75 -6.71 -17.01
CA GLY A 127 1.83 -7.34 -17.78
C GLY A 127 2.36 -8.64 -17.15
N GLN A 128 3.69 -8.82 -17.16
CA GLN A 128 4.32 -10.08 -16.71
C GLN A 128 4.18 -10.35 -15.21
N ALA A 129 3.81 -9.35 -14.40
CA ALA A 129 3.69 -9.47 -12.95
C ALA A 129 2.30 -9.96 -12.50
N ILE A 130 1.31 -10.07 -13.39
CA ILE A 130 -0.06 -10.44 -13.04
C ILE A 130 -0.07 -11.78 -12.30
N GLY A 131 0.50 -12.84 -12.87
CA GLY A 131 0.45 -14.18 -12.28
C GLY A 131 1.05 -14.25 -10.87
N ASP A 132 2.17 -13.55 -10.62
CA ASP A 132 2.80 -13.49 -9.29
C ASP A 132 1.96 -12.69 -8.30
N THR A 133 1.40 -11.54 -8.73
CA THR A 133 0.59 -10.69 -7.86
C THR A 133 -0.75 -11.31 -7.50
N LEU A 134 -1.40 -12.04 -8.42
CA LEU A 134 -2.61 -12.81 -8.15
C LEU A 134 -2.35 -13.93 -7.13
N LYS A 135 -1.19 -14.60 -7.18
CA LYS A 135 -0.82 -15.60 -6.15
C LYS A 135 -0.67 -14.96 -4.77
N GLY A 136 -0.04 -13.78 -4.69
CA GLY A 136 0.09 -13.04 -3.45
C GLY A 136 -1.27 -12.61 -2.87
N LEU A 137 -2.15 -12.08 -3.71
CA LEU A 137 -3.52 -11.71 -3.32
C LEU A 137 -4.32 -12.94 -2.85
N ALA A 138 -4.22 -14.07 -3.57
CA ALA A 138 -4.91 -15.29 -3.20
C ALA A 138 -4.43 -15.82 -1.84
N ARG A 139 -3.14 -15.68 -1.54
CA ARG A 139 -2.59 -16.07 -0.24
C ARG A 139 -3.16 -15.23 0.90
N LEU A 140 -3.29 -13.92 0.71
CA LEU A 140 -3.94 -13.05 1.70
C LEU A 140 -5.40 -13.45 1.92
N ALA A 141 -6.15 -13.65 0.84
CA ALA A 141 -7.56 -14.03 0.92
C ALA A 141 -7.79 -15.38 1.64
N VAL A 142 -6.92 -16.36 1.38
CA VAL A 142 -7.01 -17.69 2.01
C VAL A 142 -6.60 -17.67 3.47
N ASN A 143 -5.51 -16.96 3.80
CA ASN A 143 -4.94 -17.00 5.14
C ASN A 143 -5.71 -16.12 6.14
N PHE A 144 -6.38 -15.07 5.64
CA PHE A 144 -7.04 -14.08 6.48
C PHE A 144 -8.46 -13.80 5.98
N PRO A 145 -9.36 -14.80 5.98
CA PRO A 145 -10.67 -14.71 5.30
C PRO A 145 -11.59 -13.63 5.88
N GLU A 146 -11.42 -13.29 7.16
CA GLU A 146 -12.23 -12.28 7.86
C GLU A 146 -11.70 -10.85 7.67
N SER A 147 -10.49 -10.67 7.10
CA SER A 147 -9.89 -9.35 6.92
C SER A 147 -10.32 -8.73 5.59
N PRO A 148 -10.85 -7.49 5.59
CA PRO A 148 -11.22 -6.80 4.37
C PRO A 148 -10.01 -6.50 3.49
N LEU A 149 -10.15 -6.79 2.19
CA LEU A 149 -9.10 -6.61 1.19
C LEU A 149 -9.36 -5.39 0.31
N VAL A 150 -8.37 -4.52 0.20
CA VAL A 150 -8.34 -3.38 -0.72
C VAL A 150 -7.36 -3.71 -1.84
N VAL A 151 -7.86 -3.92 -3.05
CA VAL A 151 -7.04 -4.32 -4.19
C VAL A 151 -6.68 -3.10 -5.03
N TRP A 152 -5.39 -2.83 -5.14
CA TRP A 152 -4.84 -1.78 -5.99
C TRP A 152 -4.47 -2.34 -7.36
N LEU A 153 -5.17 -1.90 -8.40
CA LEU A 153 -4.90 -2.28 -9.78
C LEU A 153 -3.87 -1.29 -10.36
N ASN A 154 -2.65 -1.77 -10.60
CA ASN A 154 -1.54 -0.97 -11.12
C ASN A 154 -1.22 -1.30 -12.60
N PRO A 155 -1.69 -0.49 -13.58
CA PRO A 155 -1.48 -0.74 -15.01
C PRO A 155 -0.09 -0.29 -15.52
N TYR A 156 0.80 0.18 -14.64
CA TYR A 156 2.10 0.76 -15.04
C TYR A 156 2.94 -0.17 -15.94
N PHE A 157 3.00 -1.46 -15.58
CA PHE A 157 3.79 -2.47 -16.28
C PHE A 157 3.08 -3.10 -17.49
N GLY A 158 1.83 -2.75 -17.75
CA GLY A 158 1.00 -3.30 -18.81
C GLY A 158 -0.47 -3.37 -18.40
N GLU A 159 -1.32 -3.83 -19.32
CA GLU A 159 -2.73 -4.06 -19.05
C GLU A 159 -2.90 -5.13 -17.95
N ILE A 160 -3.97 -5.01 -17.16
CA ILE A 160 -4.38 -6.00 -16.17
C ILE A 160 -5.48 -6.84 -16.81
N ALA A 161 -5.07 -7.64 -17.78
CA ALA A 161 -5.93 -8.53 -18.53
C ALA A 161 -5.24 -9.85 -18.81
N LEU A 162 -6.01 -10.94 -18.84
CA LEU A 162 -5.54 -12.29 -19.21
C LEU A 162 -6.54 -12.87 -20.21
N ASP A 163 -6.07 -13.29 -21.38
CA ASP A 163 -6.91 -13.87 -22.45
C ASP A 163 -8.14 -12.99 -22.82
N GLY A 164 -7.98 -11.67 -22.76
CA GLY A 164 -9.03 -10.69 -23.06
C GLY A 164 -10.02 -10.44 -21.91
N GLN A 165 -9.83 -11.08 -20.76
CA GLN A 165 -10.64 -10.87 -19.55
C GLN A 165 -10.06 -9.74 -18.70
N GLU A 166 -10.92 -8.88 -18.16
CA GLU A 166 -10.54 -7.89 -17.16
C GLU A 166 -10.43 -8.52 -15.75
N PHE A 167 -9.86 -7.78 -14.79
CA PHE A 167 -9.60 -8.29 -13.45
C PHE A 167 -10.87 -8.85 -12.75
N GLU A 168 -11.99 -8.17 -12.93
CA GLU A 168 -13.30 -8.52 -12.39
C GLU A 168 -13.85 -9.85 -12.96
N GLU A 169 -13.32 -10.30 -14.09
CA GLU A 169 -13.66 -11.57 -14.71
C GLU A 169 -12.76 -12.73 -14.26
N PHE A 170 -11.64 -12.43 -13.57
CA PHE A 170 -10.72 -13.45 -13.10
C PHE A 170 -11.35 -14.34 -12.04
N GLN A 171 -10.87 -15.59 -11.98
CA GLN A 171 -11.33 -16.57 -10.99
C GLN A 171 -11.11 -16.10 -9.55
N ILE A 172 -10.02 -15.36 -9.29
CA ILE A 172 -9.75 -14.82 -7.95
C ILE A 172 -10.80 -13.79 -7.52
N TYR A 173 -11.23 -12.92 -8.43
CA TYR A 173 -12.27 -11.93 -8.15
C TYR A 173 -13.59 -12.66 -7.89
N LYS A 174 -14.00 -13.56 -8.78
CA LYS A 174 -15.23 -14.35 -8.63
C LYS A 174 -15.28 -15.14 -7.32
N LYS A 175 -14.12 -15.63 -6.85
CA LYS A 175 -14.02 -16.45 -5.64
C LYS A 175 -13.99 -15.62 -4.35
N TYR A 176 -13.29 -14.49 -4.34
CA TYR A 176 -13.02 -13.72 -3.13
C TYR A 176 -13.64 -12.31 -3.13
N SER A 177 -14.49 -11.97 -4.11
CA SER A 177 -15.18 -10.68 -4.14
C SER A 177 -15.95 -10.33 -2.86
N PRO A 178 -16.53 -11.27 -2.08
CA PRO A 178 -17.17 -10.91 -0.81
C PRO A 178 -16.20 -10.35 0.24
N GLN A 179 -14.90 -10.64 0.11
CA GLN A 179 -13.85 -10.14 0.98
C GLN A 179 -13.26 -8.80 0.49
N PHE A 180 -13.50 -8.44 -0.78
CA PHE A 180 -12.93 -7.23 -1.36
C PHE A 180 -13.75 -6.03 -0.90
N HIS A 181 -13.18 -5.25 0.01
CA HIS A 181 -13.73 -3.98 0.49
C HIS A 181 -13.77 -2.95 -0.62
N ALA A 182 -12.66 -2.82 -1.36
CA ALA A 182 -12.56 -1.86 -2.45
C ALA A 182 -11.62 -2.33 -3.56
N LEU A 183 -11.92 -1.91 -4.79
CA LEU A 183 -11.00 -1.96 -5.92
C LEU A 183 -10.56 -0.54 -6.26
N ILE A 184 -9.27 -0.24 -6.09
CA ILE A 184 -8.70 1.05 -6.45
C ILE A 184 -7.88 0.89 -7.73
N ARG A 185 -8.38 1.44 -8.84
CA ARG A 185 -7.66 1.45 -10.12
C ARG A 185 -6.79 2.69 -10.22
N LEU A 186 -5.47 2.48 -10.22
CA LEU A 186 -4.54 3.61 -10.37
C LEU A 186 -4.75 4.28 -11.73
N PRO A 187 -4.81 5.63 -11.79
CA PRO A 187 -5.07 6.35 -13.01
C PRO A 187 -4.06 5.99 -14.09
N GLU A 188 -4.56 5.78 -15.29
CA GLU A 188 -3.72 5.62 -16.46
C GLU A 188 -3.29 6.97 -17.01
N GLY A 189 -2.15 6.97 -17.69
CA GLY A 189 -1.69 8.14 -18.38
C GLY A 189 -0.53 7.86 -19.29
N ASN A 190 -0.23 8.84 -20.15
CA ASN A 190 0.87 8.71 -21.09
C ASN A 190 2.20 8.53 -20.33
N LYS A 191 2.88 7.39 -20.59
CA LYS A 191 4.12 6.99 -19.90
C LYS A 191 5.24 8.03 -20.07
N THR A 192 5.34 8.66 -21.24
CA THR A 192 6.34 9.70 -21.52
C THR A 192 6.05 11.03 -20.84
N LEU A 193 4.80 11.29 -20.46
CA LEU A 193 4.38 12.51 -19.78
C LEU A 193 4.23 12.27 -18.28
N ILE A 194 3.02 11.92 -17.82
CA ILE A 194 2.75 11.75 -16.39
C ILE A 194 3.54 10.58 -15.79
N GLY A 195 3.83 9.53 -16.56
CA GLY A 195 4.68 8.43 -16.08
C GLY A 195 6.07 8.93 -15.66
N LYS A 196 6.74 9.69 -16.54
CA LYS A 196 8.03 10.31 -16.25
C LYS A 196 7.96 11.31 -15.09
N ASP A 197 6.90 12.11 -15.00
CA ASP A 197 6.74 13.06 -13.89
C ASP A 197 6.66 12.32 -12.54
N LEU A 198 5.93 11.20 -12.48
CA LEU A 198 5.81 10.37 -11.28
C LEU A 198 7.14 9.67 -10.93
N GLU A 199 7.85 9.14 -11.94
CA GLU A 199 9.20 8.59 -11.75
C GLU A 199 10.14 9.63 -11.12
N GLU A 200 10.18 10.84 -11.65
CA GLU A 200 11.04 11.92 -11.13
C GLU A 200 10.61 12.36 -9.73
N LEU A 201 9.31 12.46 -9.46
CA LEU A 201 8.76 12.83 -8.15
C LEU A 201 9.17 11.79 -7.08
N LEU A 202 8.95 10.51 -7.37
CA LEU A 202 9.26 9.41 -6.47
C LEU A 202 10.77 9.20 -6.33
N ALA A 203 11.57 9.44 -7.38
CA ALA A 203 13.03 9.40 -7.28
C ALA A 203 13.58 10.50 -6.36
N LYS A 204 12.94 11.68 -6.35
CA LYS A 204 13.29 12.79 -5.45
C LYS A 204 12.73 12.64 -4.03
N ARG A 205 11.92 11.62 -3.76
CA ARG A 205 11.24 11.40 -2.47
C ARG A 205 10.38 12.60 -2.05
N GLN A 206 9.62 13.13 -3.01
CA GLN A 206 8.77 14.31 -2.83
C GLN A 206 7.29 13.95 -2.82
N SER A 207 6.53 14.61 -1.94
CA SER A 207 5.06 14.58 -1.99
C SER A 207 4.52 15.23 -3.27
N PHE A 208 3.27 14.94 -3.64
CA PHE A 208 2.57 15.65 -4.71
C PHE A 208 2.51 17.16 -4.42
N ALA A 209 2.30 17.55 -3.16
CA ALA A 209 2.29 18.95 -2.76
C ALA A 209 3.66 19.62 -3.04
N ALA A 210 4.77 18.98 -2.65
CA ALA A 210 6.12 19.48 -2.92
C ALA A 210 6.41 19.53 -4.43
N GLY A 211 6.06 18.49 -5.18
CA GLY A 211 6.22 18.44 -6.64
C GLY A 211 5.45 19.54 -7.36
N ILE A 212 4.18 19.74 -7.00
CA ILE A 212 3.29 20.75 -7.59
C ILE A 212 3.71 22.17 -7.21
N ASN A 213 4.16 22.40 -5.97
CA ASN A 213 4.52 23.73 -5.49
C ASN A 213 5.99 24.09 -5.73
N GLY A 214 6.80 23.15 -6.25
CA GLY A 214 8.20 23.39 -6.59
C GLY A 214 8.40 24.59 -7.52
N SER A 215 9.37 25.44 -7.18
CA SER A 215 9.71 26.65 -7.94
C SER A 215 10.31 26.33 -9.32
N SER A 216 11.06 25.23 -9.42
CA SER A 216 11.66 24.73 -10.67
C SER A 216 10.73 23.83 -11.48
N THR A 217 9.55 23.46 -10.95
CA THR A 217 8.61 22.60 -11.66
C THR A 217 7.88 23.40 -12.76
N SER A 218 7.90 22.91 -14.00
CA SER A 218 7.21 23.57 -15.11
C SER A 218 5.68 23.52 -14.96
N ILE A 219 4.97 24.49 -15.56
CA ILE A 219 3.50 24.58 -15.53
C ILE A 219 2.85 23.28 -16.03
N ALA A 220 3.40 22.68 -17.09
CA ALA A 220 2.86 21.45 -17.66
C ALA A 220 2.97 20.26 -16.70
N VAL A 221 4.10 20.13 -15.99
CA VAL A 221 4.30 19.09 -14.96
C VAL A 221 3.34 19.30 -13.80
N LYS A 222 3.21 20.55 -13.30
CA LYS A 222 2.26 20.89 -12.23
C LYS A 222 0.83 20.50 -12.58
N ALA A 223 0.39 20.81 -13.81
CA ALA A 223 -0.95 20.48 -14.26
C ALA A 223 -1.19 18.97 -14.35
N ARG A 224 -0.20 18.21 -14.84
CA ARG A 224 -0.31 16.74 -14.94
C ARG A 224 -0.32 16.07 -13.56
N LEU A 225 0.59 16.45 -12.66
CA LEU A 225 0.64 15.95 -11.29
C LEU A 225 -0.66 16.25 -10.54
N ARG A 226 -1.19 17.48 -10.62
CA ARG A 226 -2.45 17.85 -9.99
C ARG A 226 -3.62 17.02 -10.50
N ARG A 227 -3.73 16.83 -11.83
CA ARG A 227 -4.79 16.01 -12.41
C ARG A 227 -4.70 14.54 -11.98
N TYR A 228 -3.49 13.99 -11.92
CA TYR A 228 -3.27 12.63 -11.44
C TYR A 228 -3.63 12.51 -9.95
N TRP A 229 -3.17 13.45 -9.13
CA TRP A 229 -3.43 13.47 -7.70
C TRP A 229 -4.91 13.56 -7.36
N ASN A 230 -5.66 14.43 -8.04
CA ASN A 230 -7.10 14.55 -7.84
C ASN A 230 -7.85 13.25 -8.15
N GLN A 231 -7.38 12.44 -9.10
CA GLN A 231 -7.99 11.14 -9.38
C GLN A 231 -7.68 10.13 -8.27
N ILE A 232 -6.44 10.14 -7.73
CA ILE A 232 -6.10 9.31 -6.57
C ILE A 232 -6.98 9.65 -5.36
N LEU A 233 -7.13 10.93 -5.05
CA LEU A 233 -7.97 11.39 -3.94
C LEU A 233 -9.42 10.92 -4.09
N ALA A 234 -9.99 11.07 -5.30
CA ALA A 234 -11.34 10.60 -5.58
C ALA A 234 -11.48 9.08 -5.41
N CYS A 235 -10.47 8.30 -5.83
CA CYS A 235 -10.49 6.84 -5.65
C CYS A 235 -10.41 6.44 -4.16
N VAL A 236 -9.58 7.12 -3.36
CA VAL A 236 -9.44 6.82 -1.93
C VAL A 236 -10.71 7.20 -1.17
N GLU A 237 -11.31 8.35 -1.48
CA GLU A 237 -12.59 8.78 -0.90
C GLU A 237 -13.72 7.78 -1.22
N GLN A 238 -13.80 7.29 -2.45
CA GLN A 238 -14.79 6.30 -2.87
C GLN A 238 -14.55 4.91 -2.27
N ALA A 239 -13.34 4.61 -1.83
CA ALA A 239 -12.98 3.31 -1.26
C ALA A 239 -13.38 3.16 0.21
N ASP A 240 -14.00 4.18 0.82
CA ASP A 240 -14.45 4.17 2.22
C ASP A 240 -13.33 3.77 3.19
N LEU A 241 -12.20 4.49 3.09
CA LEU A 241 -10.98 4.28 3.88
C LEU A 241 -10.68 5.43 4.86
N LEU A 242 -11.61 6.39 4.99
CA LEU A 242 -11.45 7.64 5.74
C LEU A 242 -12.08 7.57 7.14
#